data_AF-Q110W6-F1
#
_entry.id   AF-Q110W6-F1
#
_cell.length_a   1.000
_cell.length_b   1.000
_cell.length_c   1.000
_cell.angle_alpha   90.00
_cell.angle_beta   90.00
_cell.angle_gamma   90.00
#
_symmetry.space_group_name_H-M   'P 1'
#
loop_
_entity.id
_entity.type
_entity.pdbx_description
1 polymer ?
#
loop_
_entity_poly.entity_id
_entity_poly.type
_entity_poly.pdbx_seq_one_letter_code
_entity_poly.pdbx_strand_id
1 'polypeptide(L)'
;MPLLVGDHSAWLRTETSVWSVSDQGTLGLMTEFYTHLNSVKIKSEALIQGQLAMLQGKVVITYRELRGSNTRGVVKLPSAFANIKNQNLSHLYYWEGFTIVVSSW
;
A
#
# COMPACT_ATOMS: atom_id res chain seq x y z
N MET A 1 -18.43 56.35 -10.11
CA MET A 1 -17.34 56.01 -11.06
C MET A 1 -16.17 56.95 -10.77
N PRO A 2 -14.89 56.52 -10.79
CA PRO A 2 -14.29 55.19 -11.04
C PRO A 2 -13.63 54.59 -9.75
N LEU A 3 -13.64 53.27 -9.51
CA LEU A 3 -12.77 52.17 -10.00
C LEU A 3 -11.42 52.07 -9.26
N LEU A 4 -11.24 51.01 -8.46
CA LEU A 4 -10.05 50.13 -8.44
C LEU A 4 -10.18 49.01 -7.37
N VAL A 5 -10.64 47.84 -7.86
CA VAL A 5 -10.23 46.46 -7.57
C VAL A 5 -9.59 46.20 -6.19
N GLY A 6 -10.39 45.66 -5.26
CA GLY A 6 -9.91 44.91 -4.10
C GLY A 6 -9.83 43.43 -4.48
N ASP A 7 -8.61 42.89 -4.42
CA ASP A 7 -8.24 41.51 -4.73
C ASP A 7 -8.99 40.51 -3.84
N HIS A 8 -9.98 39.83 -4.41
CA HIS A 8 -10.55 38.62 -3.82
C HIS A 8 -9.74 37.43 -4.33
N SER A 9 -8.67 37.11 -3.59
CA SER A 9 -7.92 35.86 -3.70
C SER A 9 -8.85 34.69 -3.38
N ALA A 10 -9.61 34.30 -4.40
CA ALA A 10 -10.58 33.24 -4.38
C ALA A 10 -9.85 31.89 -4.37
N TRP A 11 -9.87 31.26 -3.19
CA TRP A 11 -9.78 29.82 -2.97
C TRP A 11 -8.55 29.11 -3.55
N LEU A 12 -7.47 29.05 -2.75
CA LEU A 12 -6.60 27.87 -2.81
C LEU A 12 -7.44 26.67 -2.33
N ARG A 13 -8.06 25.97 -3.27
CA ARG A 13 -8.60 24.64 -3.02
C ARG A 13 -7.39 23.72 -2.87
N THR A 14 -7.00 23.42 -1.64
CA THR A 14 -6.12 22.27 -1.39
C THR A 14 -6.94 21.02 -1.65
N GLU A 15 -6.78 20.43 -2.84
CA GLU A 15 -7.32 19.11 -3.11
C GLU A 15 -6.67 18.09 -2.19
N THR A 16 -7.54 17.26 -1.63
CA THR A 16 -7.27 16.30 -0.56
C THR A 16 -6.43 15.13 -1.09
N SER A 17 -5.66 14.47 -0.23
CA SER A 17 -4.74 13.37 -0.59
C SER A 17 -5.40 12.33 -1.49
N VAL A 18 -4.70 11.90 -2.54
CA VAL A 18 -5.29 11.04 -3.57
C VAL A 18 -5.77 9.69 -3.01
N TRP A 19 -5.12 9.07 -2.00
CA TRP A 19 -5.70 7.97 -1.20
C TRP A 19 -5.03 7.87 0.19
N SER A 20 -5.78 7.50 1.22
CA SER A 20 -5.21 7.13 2.52
C SER A 20 -4.70 5.69 2.45
N VAL A 21 -3.38 5.50 2.60
CA VAL A 21 -2.75 4.18 2.52
C VAL A 21 -2.89 3.48 3.87
N SER A 22 -3.40 2.25 3.87
CA SER A 22 -3.45 1.43 5.08
C SER A 22 -2.06 0.90 5.43
N ASP A 23 -1.58 1.18 6.64
CA ASP A 23 -0.32 0.63 7.18
C ASP A 23 -0.26 -0.91 7.06
N GLN A 24 -1.39 -1.57 7.25
CA GLN A 24 -1.52 -3.02 7.10
C GLN A 24 -1.35 -3.46 5.64
N GLY A 25 -1.94 -2.71 4.71
CA GLY A 25 -1.82 -2.94 3.28
C GLY A 25 -0.39 -2.76 2.81
N THR A 26 0.26 -1.67 3.24
CA THR A 26 1.69 -1.43 2.99
C THR A 26 2.55 -2.57 3.51
N LEU A 27 2.33 -3.01 4.76
CA LEU A 27 3.11 -4.09 5.36
C LEU A 27 2.92 -5.41 4.61
N GLY A 28 1.67 -5.75 4.28
CA GLY A 28 1.33 -6.93 3.49
C GLY A 28 2.02 -6.92 2.12
N LEU A 29 1.86 -5.81 1.40
CA LEU A 29 2.41 -5.66 0.05
C LEU A 29 3.93 -5.68 0.05
N MET A 30 4.59 -4.96 0.96
CA MET A 30 6.06 -4.92 1.02
C MET A 30 6.65 -6.28 1.42
N THR A 31 5.95 -7.04 2.27
CA THR A 31 6.35 -8.41 2.62
C THR A 31 6.37 -9.31 1.39
N GLU A 32 5.31 -9.27 0.57
CA GLU A 32 5.26 -10.05 -0.66
C GLU A 32 6.24 -9.53 -1.71
N PHE A 33 6.35 -8.21 -1.87
CA PHE A 33 7.29 -7.58 -2.80
C PHE A 33 8.72 -8.06 -2.56
N TYR A 34 9.22 -8.01 -1.32
CA TYR A 34 10.57 -8.49 -1.01
C TYR A 34 10.69 -10.01 -1.11
N THR A 35 9.62 -10.75 -0.78
CA THR A 35 9.60 -12.21 -0.96
C THR A 35 9.79 -12.59 -2.43
N HIS A 36 9.08 -11.91 -3.34
CA HIS A 36 9.20 -12.14 -4.79
C HIS A 36 10.49 -11.56 -5.36
N LEU A 37 10.96 -10.40 -4.89
CA LEU A 37 12.22 -9.79 -5.34
C LEU A 37 13.44 -10.67 -5.05
N ASN A 38 13.39 -11.50 -4.01
CA ASN A 38 14.42 -12.51 -3.75
C ASN A 38 14.48 -13.61 -4.84
N SER A 39 13.42 -13.75 -5.65
CA SER A 39 13.28 -14.78 -6.68
C SER A 39 13.30 -14.22 -8.11
N VAL A 40 12.75 -13.03 -8.34
CA VAL A 40 12.71 -12.36 -9.66
C VAL A 40 13.64 -11.16 -9.70
N LYS A 41 14.37 -10.97 -10.81
CA LYS A 41 15.33 -9.86 -10.96
C LYS A 41 14.70 -8.50 -11.26
N ILE A 42 13.41 -8.49 -11.63
CA ILE A 42 12.70 -7.30 -12.11
C ILE A 42 11.76 -6.79 -11.01
N LYS A 43 11.94 -5.53 -10.60
CA LYS A 43 11.13 -4.92 -9.52
C LYS A 43 9.65 -4.82 -9.86
N SER A 44 9.30 -4.47 -11.10
CA SER A 44 7.90 -4.40 -11.53
C SER A 44 7.21 -5.77 -11.46
N GLU A 45 7.92 -6.83 -11.86
CA GLU A 45 7.40 -8.20 -11.73
C GLU A 45 7.17 -8.58 -10.26
N ALA A 46 8.12 -8.26 -9.37
CA ALA A 46 7.97 -8.53 -7.95
C ALA A 46 6.75 -7.82 -7.33
N LEU A 47 6.45 -6.59 -7.77
CA LEU A 47 5.26 -5.86 -7.33
C LEU A 47 3.98 -6.51 -7.85
N ILE A 48 3.92 -6.84 -9.15
CA ILE A 48 2.74 -7.49 -9.75
C ILE A 48 2.44 -8.81 -9.05
N GLN A 49 3.47 -9.62 -8.77
CA GLN A 49 3.30 -10.88 -8.04
C GLN A 49 2.78 -10.66 -6.63
N GLY A 50 3.26 -9.64 -5.92
CA GLY A 50 2.74 -9.27 -4.60
C GLY A 50 1.28 -8.80 -4.63
N GLN A 51 0.91 -7.98 -5.61
CA GLN A 51 -0.48 -7.54 -5.82
C GLN A 51 -1.40 -8.71 -6.16
N LEU A 52 -0.95 -9.66 -7.00
CA LEU A 52 -1.68 -10.89 -7.30
C LEU A 52 -1.85 -11.77 -6.05
N ALA A 53 -0.82 -11.90 -5.20
CA ALA A 53 -0.90 -12.65 -3.96
C ALA A 53 -1.93 -12.05 -3.00
N MET A 54 -1.95 -10.72 -2.86
CA MET A 54 -2.97 -10.01 -2.08
C MET A 54 -4.36 -10.22 -2.67
N LEU A 55 -4.54 -9.98 -3.98
CA LEU A 55 -5.80 -10.19 -4.70
C LEU A 55 -6.36 -11.61 -4.51
N GLN A 56 -5.49 -12.62 -4.48
CA GLN A 56 -5.86 -14.02 -4.28
C GLN A 56 -6.15 -14.40 -2.81
N GLY A 57 -6.01 -13.46 -1.86
CA GLY A 57 -6.26 -13.70 -0.43
C GLY A 57 -5.19 -14.54 0.26
N LYS A 58 -3.99 -14.60 -0.35
CA LYS A 58 -2.85 -15.32 0.22
C LYS A 58 -2.12 -14.51 1.31
N VAL A 59 -2.49 -13.25 1.48
CA VAL A 59 -1.90 -12.33 2.44
C VAL A 59 -2.96 -11.95 3.47
N VAL A 60 -2.80 -12.49 4.68
CA VAL A 60 -3.76 -12.32 5.77
C VAL A 60 -3.04 -11.98 7.07
N ILE A 61 -3.69 -11.16 7.89
CA ILE A 61 -3.27 -10.94 9.27
C ILE A 61 -4.16 -11.81 10.15
N THR A 62 -3.58 -12.68 10.96
CA THR A 62 -4.31 -13.49 11.95
C THR A 62 -3.47 -13.59 13.21
N TYR A 63 -4.05 -13.49 14.40
CA TYR A 63 -3.32 -13.64 15.67
C TYR A 63 -2.07 -12.74 15.82
N ARG A 64 -2.14 -11.51 15.32
CA ARG A 64 -1.00 -10.55 15.28
C ARG A 64 0.19 -11.02 14.43
N GLU A 65 -0.12 -11.83 13.44
CA GLU A 65 0.85 -12.46 12.59
C GLU A 65 0.40 -12.26 11.15
N LEU A 66 1.26 -11.61 10.34
CA LEU A 66 1.06 -11.54 8.91
C LEU A 66 1.57 -12.83 8.28
N ARG A 67 0.69 -13.48 7.53
CA ARG A 67 0.96 -14.70 6.76
C ARG A 67 0.84 -14.35 5.29
N GLY A 68 1.93 -14.50 4.56
CA GLY A 68 2.00 -14.22 3.12
C GLY A 68 2.05 -15.48 2.27
N SER A 69 2.16 -15.32 0.94
CA SER A 69 2.00 -16.43 -0.01
C SER A 69 3.16 -17.42 -0.01
N ASN A 70 4.35 -16.94 0.34
CA ASN A 70 5.60 -17.71 0.28
C ASN A 70 6.59 -17.31 1.38
N THR A 71 6.10 -16.63 2.41
CA THR A 71 6.91 -16.18 3.53
C THR A 71 7.45 -17.40 4.27
N ARG A 72 8.78 -17.61 4.24
CA ARG A 72 9.46 -18.69 4.99
C ARG A 72 9.30 -18.58 6.51
N GLY A 73 8.66 -17.52 6.99
CA GLY A 73 8.37 -17.27 8.40
C GLY A 73 7.21 -16.29 8.53
N VAL A 74 6.60 -16.29 9.71
CA VAL A 74 5.47 -15.43 10.04
C VAL A 74 5.99 -14.06 10.50
N VAL A 75 5.45 -12.97 9.98
CA VAL A 75 5.85 -11.62 10.40
C VAL A 75 4.98 -11.21 11.60
N LYS A 76 5.58 -11.19 12.79
CA LYS A 76 4.90 -10.73 14.02
C LYS A 76 4.66 -9.24 13.96
N LEU A 77 3.43 -8.83 14.23
CA LEU A 77 3.05 -7.43 14.22
C LEU A 77 3.48 -6.75 15.53
N PRO A 78 4.05 -5.53 15.45
CA PRO A 78 4.29 -4.67 16.60
C PRO A 78 3.03 -4.43 17.44
N SER A 79 3.22 -4.07 18.72
CA SER A 79 2.11 -3.76 19.65
C SER A 79 1.21 -2.61 19.18
N ALA A 80 1.71 -1.71 18.32
CA ALA A 80 0.92 -0.67 17.67
C ALA A 80 -0.27 -1.23 16.86
N PHE A 81 -0.16 -2.48 16.39
CA PHE A 81 -1.20 -3.19 15.65
C PHE A 81 -2.01 -4.15 16.53
N ALA A 82 -1.94 -4.02 17.86
CA ALA A 82 -2.51 -4.97 18.83
C ALA A 82 -4.03 -5.19 18.71
N ASN A 83 -4.76 -4.24 18.14
CA ASN A 83 -6.21 -4.30 17.94
C ASN A 83 -6.63 -5.11 16.70
N ILE A 84 -5.68 -5.47 15.84
CA ILE A 84 -5.94 -6.15 14.57
C ILE A 84 -5.87 -7.65 14.80
N LYS A 85 -7.02 -8.31 14.76
CA LYS A 85 -7.14 -9.75 15.06
C LYS A 85 -7.21 -10.61 13.81
N ASN A 86 -8.01 -10.19 12.83
CA ASN A 86 -8.18 -10.89 11.57
C ASN A 86 -8.45 -9.87 10.46
N GLN A 87 -7.57 -9.81 9.46
CA GLN A 87 -7.71 -8.88 8.34
C GLN A 87 -7.36 -9.61 7.05
N ASN A 88 -8.29 -9.62 6.10
CA ASN A 88 -8.03 -10.05 4.74
C ASN A 88 -7.61 -8.83 3.91
N LEU A 89 -6.42 -8.90 3.30
CA LEU A 89 -5.84 -7.80 2.53
C LEU A 89 -6.14 -7.90 1.02
N SER A 90 -7.08 -8.73 0.58
CA SER A 90 -7.46 -8.85 -0.83
C SER A 90 -8.15 -7.64 -1.42
N HIS A 91 -8.82 -6.84 -0.59
CA HIS A 91 -9.54 -5.69 -1.09
C HIS A 91 -8.58 -4.70 -1.74
N LEU A 92 -8.97 -4.22 -2.92
CA LEU A 92 -8.18 -3.31 -3.75
C LEU A 92 -7.62 -2.11 -2.97
N TYR A 93 -8.43 -1.53 -2.07
CA TYR A 93 -8.04 -0.49 -1.10
C TYR A 93 -6.65 -0.67 -0.45
N TYR A 94 -6.20 -1.90 -0.20
CA TYR A 94 -4.92 -2.16 0.49
C TYR A 94 -3.68 -2.06 -0.41
N TRP A 95 -3.82 -2.22 -1.73
CA TRP A 95 -2.66 -2.43 -2.61
C TRP A 95 -2.76 -1.77 -3.99
N GLU A 96 -3.95 -1.32 -4.41
CA GLU A 96 -4.17 -0.71 -5.73
C GLU A 96 -3.45 0.64 -5.89
N GLY A 97 -3.23 1.36 -4.78
CA GLY A 97 -2.54 2.65 -4.78
C GLY A 97 -1.02 2.56 -5.01
N PHE A 98 -0.45 1.35 -5.06
CA PHE A 98 0.99 1.16 -5.25
C PHE A 98 1.32 0.94 -6.72
N THR A 99 2.18 1.81 -7.24
CA THR A 99 2.75 1.71 -8.59
C THR A 99 4.25 1.86 -8.49
N ILE A 100 4.97 1.08 -9.29
CA ILE A 100 6.40 1.28 -9.50
C ILE A 100 6.59 2.13 -10.75
N VAL A 101 7.33 3.24 -10.59
CA VAL A 101 7.87 4.01 -11.71
C VAL A 101 9.32 3.56 -11.88
N VAL A 102 9.63 2.84 -12.97
CA VAL A 102 11.00 2.47 -13.32
C VAL A 102 11.51 3.42 -14.39
N SER A 103 12.70 4.00 -14.19
CA SER A 103 13.45 4.62 -15.29
C SER A 103 14.52 3.63 -15.74
N SER A 104 14.60 3.37 -17.06
CA SER A 104 15.70 2.62 -17.63
C SER A 104 16.75 3.61 -18.13
N TRP A 105 17.80 3.81 -17.34
CA TRP A 105 19.04 4.43 -17.79
C TRP A 105 20.14 3.37 -17.70
#